data_AF-A0A950SM94-F1
#
_entry.id   AF-A0A950SM94-F1
#
_cell.length_a   1.000
_cell.length_b   1.000
_cell.length_c   1.000
_cell.angle_alpha   90.00
_cell.angle_beta   90.00
_cell.angle_gamma   90.00
#
_symmetry.space_group_name_H-M   'P 1'
#
loop_
_entity.id
_entity.type
_entity.pdbx_description
1 polymer ?
#
loop_
_entity_poly.entity_id
_entity_poly.type
_entity_poly.pdbx_seq_one_letter_code
_entity_poly.pdbx_strand_id
1 'polypeptide(L)'
;MLAVHTGGPSAPGKFSESWADLLFVKGFDAGRPIAYFSADAGQPLTAVLERSTCVPALNDVSFNAGDDFLGSARERLFGFINGQTGADNPQAQGFQHLVLDGHGSEDASLGNTGLINALRKGGDLLNVFGDFPTLADPRHADAYSPLWDAQLGLWTDKAVKAGLNTRQIDENVVFNLAATRPDLLTGVNPATGQPAPYGSVGVDINCAVLGRGTVGRGEGGW
;
A
#
# COMPACT_ATOMS: atom_id res chain seq x y z
N MET A 1 -11.49 7.28 0.63
CA MET A 1 -12.64 7.83 -0.14
C MET A 1 -12.74 9.33 0.14
N LEU A 2 -12.93 10.20 -0.86
CA LEU A 2 -12.92 11.66 -0.67
C LEU A 2 -14.32 12.24 -0.41
N ALA A 3 -15.34 11.79 -1.13
CA ALA A 3 -16.73 12.24 -0.98
C ALA A 3 -17.72 11.20 -1.53
N VAL A 4 -18.94 11.18 -0.98
CA VAL A 4 -20.08 10.41 -1.50
C VAL A 4 -21.22 11.37 -1.80
N HIS A 5 -21.75 11.27 -3.00
CA HIS A 5 -22.85 12.09 -3.51
C HIS A 5 -24.05 11.18 -3.69
N THR A 6 -24.97 11.23 -2.73
CA THR A 6 -26.20 10.44 -2.78
C THR A 6 -27.25 11.19 -3.59
N GLY A 7 -27.93 10.45 -4.45
CA GLY A 7 -29.10 10.97 -5.15
C GLY A 7 -30.22 11.32 -4.16
N GLY A 8 -31.10 12.24 -4.57
CA GLY A 8 -32.29 12.58 -3.80
C GLY A 8 -33.27 11.41 -3.65
N PRO A 9 -34.40 11.61 -2.92
CA PRO A 9 -35.41 10.58 -2.70
C PRO A 9 -35.81 9.87 -4.00
N SER A 10 -35.91 8.54 -3.94
CA SER A 10 -36.25 7.69 -5.08
C SER A 10 -37.60 7.02 -4.86
N ALA A 11 -38.31 6.69 -5.93
CA ALA A 11 -39.48 5.83 -5.84
C ALA A 11 -39.08 4.44 -5.28
N PRO A 12 -40.00 3.72 -4.61
CA PRO A 12 -39.71 2.38 -4.09
C PRO A 12 -39.14 1.45 -5.17
N GLY A 13 -38.04 0.76 -4.84
CA GLY A 13 -37.33 -0.14 -5.76
C GLY A 13 -36.50 0.54 -6.84
N LYS A 14 -36.33 1.87 -6.79
CA LYS A 14 -35.46 2.63 -7.69
C LYS A 14 -34.35 3.33 -6.90
N PHE A 15 -33.24 3.60 -7.59
CA PHE A 15 -32.16 4.45 -7.11
C PHE A 15 -32.07 5.71 -7.97
N SER A 16 -32.02 6.86 -7.33
CA SER A 16 -31.49 8.09 -7.91
C SER A 16 -29.99 7.93 -8.08
N GLU A 17 -29.45 8.56 -9.11
CA GLU A 17 -28.01 8.53 -9.40
C GLU A 17 -27.20 8.95 -8.17
N SER A 18 -26.21 8.14 -7.81
CA SER A 18 -25.26 8.40 -6.74
C SER A 18 -23.86 8.09 -7.26
N TRP A 19 -22.87 8.86 -6.82
CA TRP A 19 -21.48 8.72 -7.26
C TRP A 19 -20.52 9.07 -6.12
N ALA A 20 -19.23 8.78 -6.29
CA ALA A 20 -18.22 9.03 -5.28
C ALA A 20 -16.93 9.54 -5.90
N ASP A 21 -16.23 10.38 -5.15
CA ASP A 21 -14.86 10.79 -5.45
C ASP A 21 -13.89 9.86 -4.71
N LEU A 22 -12.98 9.25 -5.46
CA LEU A 22 -12.00 8.31 -4.94
C LEU A 22 -10.59 8.92 -5.02
N LEU A 23 -9.81 8.68 -3.97
CA LEU A 23 -8.37 8.93 -3.97
C LEU A 23 -7.68 7.60 -4.29
N PHE A 24 -6.87 7.59 -5.34
CA PHE A 24 -6.05 6.43 -5.68
C PHE A 24 -4.64 6.64 -5.16
N VAL A 25 -4.03 5.53 -4.74
CA VAL A 25 -2.69 5.47 -4.19
C VAL A 25 -1.79 4.79 -5.20
N LYS A 26 -0.55 5.27 -5.35
CA LYS A 26 0.46 4.64 -6.21
C LYS A 26 1.23 3.57 -5.45
N GLY A 27 1.60 2.51 -6.16
CA GLY A 27 2.43 1.43 -5.64
C GLY A 27 3.19 0.73 -6.76
N PHE A 28 3.73 -0.44 -6.45
CA PHE A 28 4.45 -1.29 -7.40
C PHE A 28 4.01 -2.75 -7.33
N ASP A 29 4.10 -3.42 -8.46
CA ASP A 29 3.96 -4.87 -8.63
C ASP A 29 5.02 -5.32 -9.64
N ALA A 30 5.84 -6.32 -9.29
CA ALA A 30 6.89 -6.87 -10.16
C ALA A 30 7.72 -5.80 -10.91
N GLY A 31 8.14 -4.76 -10.19
CA GLY A 31 8.91 -3.63 -10.72
C GLY A 31 8.13 -2.63 -11.58
N ARG A 32 6.81 -2.78 -11.72
CA ARG A 32 5.94 -1.93 -12.54
C ARG A 32 5.04 -1.06 -11.67
N PRO A 33 4.85 0.22 -12.02
CA PRO A 33 3.95 1.10 -11.27
C PRO A 33 2.50 0.66 -11.43
N ILE A 34 1.74 0.74 -10.34
CA ILE A 34 0.30 0.47 -10.28
C ILE A 34 -0.43 1.61 -9.57
N ALA A 35 -1.73 1.69 -9.80
CA ALA A 35 -2.66 2.47 -9.00
C ALA A 35 -3.65 1.55 -8.32
N TYR A 36 -3.94 1.81 -7.05
CA TYR A 36 -4.87 1.02 -6.25
C TYR A 36 -5.75 1.91 -5.38
N PHE A 37 -6.80 1.31 -4.82
CA PHE A 37 -7.72 1.98 -3.90
C PHE A 37 -7.80 1.19 -2.59
N SER A 38 -7.53 1.86 -1.47
CA SER A 38 -7.69 1.29 -0.12
C SER A 38 -9.09 1.56 0.40
N ALA A 39 -9.87 0.49 0.54
CA ALA A 39 -11.25 0.55 1.03
C ALA A 39 -11.29 0.50 2.55
N ASP A 40 -10.60 -0.51 3.12
CA ASP A 40 -10.66 -0.82 4.54
C ASP A 40 -9.30 -1.25 5.09
N ALA A 41 -9.11 -1.14 6.40
CA ALA A 41 -7.97 -1.72 7.09
C ALA A 41 -8.39 -2.26 8.46
N GLY A 42 -7.73 -3.33 8.90
CA GLY A 42 -8.05 -4.03 10.15
C GLY A 42 -7.64 -3.29 11.43
N GLN A 43 -6.85 -2.21 11.34
CA GLN A 43 -6.34 -1.49 12.51
C GLN A 43 -6.49 0.03 12.34
N PRO A 44 -6.73 0.80 13.43
CA PRO A 44 -6.92 2.25 13.35
C PRO A 44 -5.74 3.01 12.73
N LEU A 45 -4.50 2.68 13.10
CA LEU A 45 -3.32 3.35 12.55
C LEU A 45 -3.21 3.10 11.05
N THR A 46 -3.36 1.86 10.63
CA THR A 46 -3.33 1.48 9.21
C THR A 46 -4.45 2.15 8.43
N ALA A 47 -5.66 2.24 9.00
CA ALA A 47 -6.78 2.95 8.38
C ALA A 47 -6.48 4.44 8.16
N VAL A 48 -5.76 5.09 9.08
CA VAL A 48 -5.30 6.46 8.90
C VAL A 48 -4.26 6.55 7.77
N LEU A 49 -3.23 5.69 7.78
CA LEU A 49 -2.15 5.73 6.79
C LEU A 49 -2.65 5.41 5.36
N GLU A 50 -3.59 4.47 5.24
CA GLU A 50 -4.23 4.08 3.98
C GLU A 50 -5.44 4.96 3.61
N ARG A 51 -5.82 5.92 4.48
CA ARG A 51 -7.00 6.80 4.31
C ARG A 51 -8.29 6.01 4.00
N SER A 52 -8.48 4.94 4.76
CA SER A 52 -9.49 3.91 4.56
C SER A 52 -10.39 3.75 5.80
N THR A 53 -11.43 2.93 5.70
CA THR A 53 -12.33 2.64 6.81
C THR A 53 -11.70 1.63 7.77
N CYS A 54 -11.74 1.91 9.09
CA CYS A 54 -11.27 0.97 10.09
C CYS A 54 -12.30 -0.15 10.31
N VAL A 55 -11.94 -1.40 9.96
CA VAL A 55 -12.79 -2.58 10.07
C VAL A 55 -12.02 -3.70 10.82
N PRO A 56 -12.07 -3.73 12.17
CA PRO A 56 -11.28 -4.67 12.97
C PRO A 56 -11.45 -6.15 12.62
N ALA A 57 -12.65 -6.54 12.15
CA ALA A 57 -12.95 -7.92 11.75
C ALA A 57 -12.11 -8.44 10.57
N LEU A 58 -11.46 -7.55 9.79
CA LEU A 58 -10.55 -7.97 8.73
C LEU A 58 -9.32 -8.73 9.26
N ASN A 59 -8.93 -8.48 10.52
CA ASN A 59 -7.81 -9.17 11.16
C ASN A 59 -8.07 -10.67 11.38
N ASP A 60 -9.32 -11.11 11.32
CA ASP A 60 -9.73 -12.50 11.59
C ASP A 60 -9.84 -13.37 10.32
N VAL A 61 -9.58 -12.81 9.14
CA VAL A 61 -9.58 -13.56 7.87
C VAL A 61 -8.45 -14.60 7.84
N SER A 62 -8.58 -15.67 7.07
CA SER A 62 -7.59 -16.75 7.07
C SER A 62 -6.30 -16.38 6.32
N PHE A 63 -5.16 -16.62 6.96
CA PHE A 63 -3.81 -16.53 6.37
C PHE A 63 -2.99 -17.76 6.77
N ASN A 64 -3.45 -18.93 6.34
CA ASN A 64 -2.94 -20.20 6.82
C ASN A 64 -1.53 -20.45 6.27
N ALA A 65 -0.48 -20.39 7.07
CA ALA A 65 0.90 -20.68 6.61
C ALA A 65 1.43 -19.82 5.43
N GLY A 66 0.73 -18.76 5.03
CA GLY A 66 1.10 -17.87 3.93
C GLY A 66 -0.08 -17.54 3.01
N ASP A 67 0.20 -16.80 1.95
CA ASP A 67 -0.73 -16.39 0.88
C ASP A 67 -1.10 -17.56 -0.04
N ASP A 68 -0.11 -18.28 -0.57
CA ASP A 68 -0.29 -19.37 -1.55
C ASP A 68 -0.83 -20.69 -0.95
N PHE A 69 -1.19 -20.71 0.33
CA PHE A 69 -1.58 -21.93 1.01
C PHE A 69 -3.09 -22.20 0.94
N LEU A 70 -3.47 -23.47 0.94
CA LEU A 70 -4.88 -23.88 0.91
C LEU A 70 -5.69 -23.25 2.06
N GLY A 71 -6.70 -22.46 1.70
CA GLY A 71 -7.59 -21.80 2.65
C GLY A 71 -7.05 -20.46 3.17
N SER A 72 -5.94 -19.94 2.65
CA SER A 72 -5.63 -18.52 2.77
C SER A 72 -6.59 -17.69 1.90
N ALA A 73 -6.95 -16.52 2.39
CA ALA A 73 -7.77 -15.55 1.66
C ALA A 73 -7.04 -14.20 1.51
N ARG A 74 -5.75 -14.14 1.83
CA ARG A 74 -4.96 -12.91 1.80
C ARG A 74 -3.71 -13.09 0.97
N GLU A 75 -3.34 -12.03 0.28
CA GLU A 75 -2.07 -11.90 -0.42
C GLU A 75 -1.06 -11.07 0.38
N ARG A 76 0.22 -11.05 -0.01
CA ARG A 76 1.25 -10.28 0.72
C ARG A 76 1.44 -8.88 0.16
N LEU A 77 1.49 -7.88 1.05
CA LEU A 77 1.81 -6.49 0.71
C LEU A 77 3.00 -6.02 1.53
N PHE A 78 4.00 -5.44 0.87
CA PHE A 78 5.23 -4.98 1.48
C PHE A 78 5.21 -3.48 1.67
N GLY A 79 5.16 -3.06 2.93
CA GLY A 79 5.31 -1.68 3.35
C GLY A 79 6.67 -1.46 4.01
N PHE A 80 7.09 -0.20 4.11
CA PHE A 80 8.33 0.16 4.79
C PHE A 80 8.07 1.19 5.87
N ILE A 81 8.55 0.94 7.09
CA ILE A 81 8.42 1.86 8.22
C ILE A 81 9.25 3.12 7.97
N ASN A 82 10.52 2.93 7.60
CA ASN A 82 11.47 3.98 7.26
C ASN A 82 11.97 3.80 5.81
N GLY A 83 12.79 4.74 5.36
CA GLY A 83 13.32 4.77 4.01
C GLY A 83 14.01 6.09 3.76
N GLN A 84 14.41 6.35 2.52
CA GLN A 84 14.74 7.71 2.16
C GLN A 84 13.46 8.56 2.06
N THR A 85 13.60 9.86 2.26
CA THR A 85 12.51 10.85 2.22
C THR A 85 12.88 12.02 1.31
N GLY A 86 11.94 12.95 1.11
CA GLY A 86 12.08 14.13 0.27
C GLY A 86 11.21 14.05 -1.00
N ALA A 87 10.45 15.10 -1.28
CA ALA A 87 9.52 15.17 -2.42
C ALA A 87 10.22 14.98 -3.78
N ASP A 88 11.46 15.43 -3.93
CA ASP A 88 12.25 15.31 -5.17
C ASP A 88 13.21 14.12 -5.17
N ASN A 89 13.13 13.24 -4.16
CA ASN A 89 14.00 12.08 -4.06
C ASN A 89 13.37 10.85 -4.74
N PRO A 90 13.96 10.32 -5.84
CA PRO A 90 13.42 9.17 -6.55
C PRO A 90 13.48 7.87 -5.73
N GLN A 91 14.21 7.86 -4.63
CA GLN A 91 14.30 6.73 -3.70
C GLN A 91 13.36 6.86 -2.50
N ALA A 92 12.56 7.95 -2.42
CA ALA A 92 11.68 8.15 -1.29
C ALA A 92 10.58 7.08 -1.23
N GLN A 93 10.34 6.48 -0.06
CA GLN A 93 9.37 5.40 0.14
C GLN A 93 9.06 5.21 1.63
N GLY A 94 7.88 4.66 1.92
CA GLY A 94 7.52 4.18 3.25
C GLY A 94 6.75 5.21 4.08
N PHE A 95 6.40 4.82 5.30
CA PHE A 95 5.53 5.60 6.17
C PHE A 95 6.16 6.92 6.61
N GLN A 96 7.48 6.96 6.83
CA GLN A 96 8.19 8.21 7.08
C GLN A 96 8.05 9.19 5.91
N HIS A 97 8.17 8.72 4.67
CA HIS A 97 7.98 9.56 3.48
C HIS A 97 6.53 10.08 3.40
N LEU A 98 5.53 9.20 3.57
CA LEU A 98 4.12 9.59 3.60
C LEU A 98 3.84 10.68 4.64
N VAL A 99 4.38 10.54 5.85
CA VAL A 99 4.09 11.48 6.94
C VAL A 99 4.86 12.78 6.77
N LEU A 100 6.15 12.73 6.43
CA LEU A 100 7.02 13.89 6.37
C LEU A 100 6.86 14.69 5.07
N ASP A 101 6.59 14.03 3.95
CA ASP A 101 6.52 14.65 2.62
C ASP A 101 5.14 14.49 1.95
N GLY A 102 4.38 13.45 2.34
CA GLY A 102 3.13 13.05 1.69
C GLY A 102 1.84 13.51 2.37
N HIS A 103 1.96 14.43 3.34
CA HIS A 103 0.82 15.04 4.03
C HIS A 103 -0.11 13.99 4.67
N GLY A 104 0.45 12.92 5.25
CA GLY A 104 -0.31 11.82 5.87
C GLY A 104 -1.22 12.25 7.03
N SER A 105 -0.95 13.41 7.65
CA SER A 105 -1.76 13.97 8.74
C SER A 105 -2.87 14.92 8.29
N GLU A 106 -2.94 15.25 7.00
CA GLU A 106 -3.94 16.18 6.47
C GLU A 106 -5.22 15.47 6.04
N ASP A 107 -6.34 16.18 6.17
CA ASP A 107 -7.63 15.71 5.70
C ASP A 107 -7.62 15.49 4.17
N ALA A 108 -7.99 14.28 3.77
CA ALA A 108 -8.13 13.89 2.37
C ALA A 108 -9.55 14.19 1.90
N SER A 109 -9.79 15.46 1.60
CA SER A 109 -11.05 15.95 1.04
C SER A 109 -10.83 16.70 -0.26
N LEU A 110 -11.89 16.83 -1.06
CA LEU A 110 -11.87 17.59 -2.32
C LEU A 110 -11.45 19.06 -2.13
N GLY A 111 -11.71 19.62 -0.94
CA GLY A 111 -11.30 20.97 -0.59
C GLY A 111 -9.79 21.13 -0.39
N ASN A 112 -9.08 20.04 -0.05
CA ASN A 112 -7.64 20.07 0.16
C ASN A 112 -6.86 19.89 -1.16
N THR A 113 -6.96 20.91 -2.02
CA THR A 113 -6.26 20.93 -3.31
C THR A 113 -4.73 20.93 -3.16
N GLY A 114 -4.21 21.41 -2.03
CA GLY A 114 -2.78 21.35 -1.70
C GLY A 114 -2.28 19.92 -1.59
N LEU A 115 -2.90 19.12 -0.72
CA LEU A 115 -2.67 17.68 -0.59
C LEU A 115 -2.81 16.96 -1.94
N ILE A 116 -3.93 17.18 -2.64
CA ILE A 116 -4.20 16.50 -3.93
C ILE A 116 -3.10 16.79 -4.95
N ASN A 117 -2.61 18.03 -5.02
CA ASN A 117 -1.53 18.40 -5.92
C ASN A 117 -0.16 17.82 -5.49
N ALA A 118 0.11 17.76 -4.19
CA ALA A 118 1.33 17.14 -3.66
C ALA A 118 1.37 15.64 -4.02
N LEU A 119 0.25 14.92 -3.80
CA LEU A 119 0.13 13.50 -4.11
C LEU A 119 0.37 13.16 -5.59
N ARG A 120 0.12 14.09 -6.52
CA ARG A 120 0.45 13.88 -7.94
C ARG A 120 1.94 13.66 -8.16
N LYS A 121 2.78 14.41 -7.44
CA LYS A 121 4.24 14.43 -7.63
C LYS A 121 5.00 13.44 -6.73
N GLY A 122 4.33 12.80 -5.77
CA GLY A 122 4.97 11.89 -4.83
C GLY A 122 4.19 11.84 -3.52
N GLY A 123 4.77 11.29 -2.46
CA GLY A 123 4.15 11.33 -1.12
C GLY A 123 3.20 10.18 -0.80
N ASP A 124 2.95 9.27 -1.74
CA ASP A 124 2.39 7.97 -1.38
C ASP A 124 3.45 7.14 -0.65
N LEU A 125 2.99 6.25 0.21
CA LEU A 125 3.83 5.27 0.90
C LEU A 125 4.50 4.26 -0.06
N LEU A 126 3.95 4.09 -1.26
CA LEU A 126 4.49 3.27 -2.36
C LEU A 126 4.67 1.79 -1.96
N ASN A 127 3.61 1.16 -1.48
CA ASN A 127 3.59 -0.28 -1.17
C ASN A 127 3.99 -1.10 -2.40
N VAL A 128 4.61 -2.26 -2.14
CA VAL A 128 4.87 -3.28 -3.15
C VAL A 128 3.88 -4.42 -2.95
N PHE A 129 3.22 -4.85 -4.03
CA PHE A 129 2.19 -5.86 -4.02
C PHE A 129 2.79 -7.20 -4.44
N GLY A 130 2.33 -8.28 -3.81
CA GLY A 130 2.73 -9.65 -4.16
C GLY A 130 2.13 -10.16 -5.47
N ASP A 131 0.95 -9.65 -5.85
CA ASP A 131 0.32 -10.01 -7.13
C ASP A 131 -0.50 -8.86 -7.74
N PHE A 132 -0.88 -9.03 -9.01
CA PHE A 132 -1.69 -8.13 -9.80
C PHE A 132 -2.88 -8.87 -10.43
N PRO A 133 -4.10 -8.30 -10.38
CA PRO A 133 -5.30 -8.98 -10.88
C PRO A 133 -5.21 -9.19 -12.39
N THR A 134 -5.17 -10.44 -12.82
CA THR A 134 -5.07 -10.82 -14.24
C THR A 134 -5.81 -12.12 -14.50
N LEU A 135 -6.37 -12.26 -15.70
CA LEU A 135 -6.90 -13.55 -16.20
C LEU A 135 -5.97 -14.19 -17.24
N ALA A 136 -4.88 -13.49 -17.62
CA ALA A 136 -3.99 -13.93 -18.68
C ALA A 136 -2.99 -15.00 -18.22
N ASP A 137 -2.66 -15.01 -16.94
CA ASP A 137 -1.77 -16.00 -16.33
C ASP A 137 -2.58 -16.82 -15.31
N PRO A 138 -2.75 -18.14 -15.52
CA PRO A 138 -3.53 -18.99 -14.62
C PRO A 138 -3.00 -19.05 -13.19
N ARG A 139 -1.69 -18.89 -12.97
CA ARG A 139 -1.12 -18.87 -11.63
C ARG A 139 -1.53 -17.60 -10.90
N HIS A 140 -1.39 -16.45 -11.54
CA HIS A 140 -1.73 -15.15 -10.95
C HIS A 140 -3.25 -14.90 -10.86
N ALA A 141 -4.04 -15.53 -11.73
CA ALA A 141 -5.50 -15.42 -11.72
C ALA A 141 -6.15 -15.97 -10.45
N ASP A 142 -5.56 -17.03 -9.89
CA ASP A 142 -6.06 -17.69 -8.68
C ASP A 142 -5.30 -17.26 -7.41
N ALA A 143 -4.22 -16.50 -7.53
CA ALA A 143 -3.43 -15.99 -6.41
C ALA A 143 -3.97 -14.64 -5.91
N TYR A 144 -4.26 -13.69 -6.81
CA TYR A 144 -4.69 -12.34 -6.40
C TYR A 144 -5.85 -12.33 -5.39
N SER A 145 -5.60 -11.72 -4.24
CA SER A 145 -6.60 -11.30 -3.26
C SER A 145 -6.56 -9.77 -3.09
N PRO A 146 -7.71 -9.07 -3.10
CA PRO A 146 -7.74 -7.66 -2.72
C PRO A 146 -7.52 -7.45 -1.21
N LEU A 147 -7.47 -8.53 -0.42
CA LEU A 147 -7.13 -8.47 1.00
C LEU A 147 -5.67 -8.85 1.19
N TRP A 148 -4.92 -7.97 1.85
CA TRP A 148 -3.47 -8.07 1.97
C TRP A 148 -3.03 -8.20 3.42
N ASP A 149 -2.19 -9.19 3.70
CA ASP A 149 -1.38 -9.28 4.91
C ASP A 149 -0.16 -8.37 4.75
N ALA A 150 -0.08 -7.31 5.54
CA ALA A 150 1.02 -6.38 5.48
C ALA A 150 2.29 -6.97 6.12
N GLN A 151 3.39 -6.92 5.37
CA GLN A 151 4.73 -7.25 5.81
C GLN A 151 5.56 -5.96 5.84
N LEU A 152 5.96 -5.55 7.04
CA LEU A 152 6.55 -4.23 7.23
C LEU A 152 8.07 -4.32 7.41
N GLY A 153 8.79 -3.77 6.44
CA GLY A 153 10.23 -3.64 6.46
C GLY A 153 10.72 -2.46 7.29
N LEU A 154 11.79 -2.68 8.02
CA LEU A 154 12.55 -1.67 8.76
C LEU A 154 14.00 -1.73 8.30
N TRP A 155 14.45 -0.70 7.61
CA TRP A 155 15.86 -0.53 7.26
C TRP A 155 16.69 -0.35 8.52
N THR A 156 17.78 -1.10 8.61
CA THR A 156 18.70 -1.00 9.76
C THR A 156 19.52 0.29 9.70
N ASP A 157 20.01 0.73 10.85
CA ASP A 157 20.95 1.86 10.93
C ASP A 157 22.17 1.68 10.03
N LYS A 158 22.62 0.43 9.84
CA LYS A 158 23.71 0.09 8.92
C LYS A 158 23.33 0.42 7.48
N ALA A 159 22.16 -0.01 7.02
CA ALA A 159 21.69 0.27 5.68
C ALA A 159 21.49 1.78 5.46
N VAL A 160 20.88 2.46 6.42
CA VAL A 160 20.64 3.91 6.39
C VAL A 160 21.96 4.68 6.32
N LYS A 161 22.93 4.38 7.20
CA LYS A 161 24.25 5.04 7.21
C LYS A 161 25.03 4.81 5.92
N ALA A 162 24.85 3.66 5.28
CA ALA A 162 25.48 3.32 4.01
C ALA A 162 24.72 3.83 2.78
N GLY A 163 23.55 4.45 2.96
CA GLY A 163 22.69 4.90 1.85
C GLY A 163 22.05 3.76 1.04
N LEU A 164 21.97 2.56 1.62
CA LEU A 164 21.44 1.36 0.97
C LEU A 164 19.91 1.21 1.12
N ASN A 165 19.28 2.05 1.94
CA ASN A 165 17.83 2.11 2.19
C ASN A 165 17.05 2.70 1.01
N THR A 166 17.27 2.15 -0.18
CA THR A 166 16.71 2.59 -1.46
C THR A 166 15.30 2.03 -1.70
N ARG A 167 14.55 2.66 -2.60
CA ARG A 167 13.17 2.25 -2.91
C ARG A 167 13.13 0.82 -3.45
N GLN A 168 12.24 0.02 -2.89
CA GLN A 168 11.94 -1.33 -3.37
C GLN A 168 10.66 -1.31 -4.20
N ILE A 169 10.64 -2.08 -5.28
CA ILE A 169 9.54 -2.07 -6.26
C ILE A 169 9.10 -3.48 -6.69
N ASP A 170 9.72 -4.52 -6.13
CA ASP A 170 9.49 -5.91 -6.51
C ASP A 170 9.58 -6.79 -5.26
N GLU A 171 8.53 -7.57 -5.01
CA GLU A 171 8.42 -8.44 -3.83
C GLU A 171 9.56 -9.47 -3.73
N ASN A 172 10.01 -10.03 -4.84
CA ASN A 172 11.09 -11.01 -4.86
C ASN A 172 12.42 -10.37 -4.43
N VAL A 173 12.63 -9.10 -4.79
CA VAL A 173 13.79 -8.34 -4.32
C VAL A 173 13.69 -8.09 -2.81
N VAL A 174 12.52 -7.69 -2.31
CA VAL A 174 12.29 -7.47 -0.87
C VAL A 174 12.53 -8.74 -0.07
N PHE A 175 11.96 -9.87 -0.50
CA PHE A 175 12.15 -11.16 0.17
C PHE A 175 13.60 -11.60 0.20
N ASN A 176 14.27 -11.58 -0.95
CA ASN A 176 15.66 -12.00 -1.02
C ASN A 176 16.55 -11.10 -0.16
N LEU A 177 16.29 -9.79 -0.14
CA LEU A 177 17.01 -8.86 0.70
C LEU A 177 16.79 -9.17 2.20
N ALA A 178 15.56 -9.32 2.65
CA ALA A 178 15.25 -9.63 4.04
C ALA A 178 15.81 -11.00 4.49
N ALA A 179 15.72 -12.02 3.63
CA ALA A 179 16.17 -13.37 3.94
C ALA A 179 17.69 -13.50 3.96
N THR A 180 18.39 -12.86 3.01
CA THR A 180 19.84 -13.04 2.85
C THR A 180 20.66 -11.95 3.52
N ARG A 181 20.07 -10.77 3.77
CA ARG A 181 20.71 -9.59 4.37
C ARG A 181 19.87 -9.02 5.52
N PRO A 182 19.60 -9.81 6.58
CA PRO A 182 18.92 -9.29 7.78
C PRO A 182 19.75 -8.22 8.51
N ASP A 183 21.04 -8.05 8.15
CA ASP A 183 21.86 -6.93 8.60
C ASP A 183 21.49 -5.59 7.93
N LEU A 184 20.72 -5.61 6.85
CA LEU A 184 20.28 -4.43 6.09
C LEU A 184 18.78 -4.15 6.22
N LEU A 185 17.95 -5.19 6.17
CA LEU A 185 16.49 -5.07 6.23
C LEU A 185 15.92 -6.09 7.21
N THR A 186 15.21 -5.61 8.23
CA THR A 186 14.49 -6.44 9.21
C THR A 186 12.99 -6.23 9.06
N GLY A 187 12.20 -7.03 9.78
CA GLY A 187 10.82 -6.67 10.11
C GLY A 187 10.77 -5.68 11.29
N VAL A 188 9.55 -5.42 11.76
CA VAL A 188 9.28 -4.61 12.95
C VAL A 188 8.31 -5.32 13.88
N ASN A 189 8.54 -5.23 15.19
CA ASN A 189 7.55 -5.62 16.17
C ASN A 189 6.53 -4.47 16.34
N PRO A 190 5.25 -4.65 16.00
CA PRO A 190 4.28 -3.56 16.03
C PRO A 190 3.98 -3.04 17.45
N ALA A 191 4.22 -3.85 18.49
CA ALA A 191 4.02 -3.44 19.88
C ALA A 191 5.16 -2.59 20.44
N THR A 192 6.38 -2.74 19.92
CA THR A 192 7.58 -2.07 20.45
C THR A 192 8.27 -1.13 19.47
N GLY A 193 7.93 -1.21 18.18
CA GLY A 193 8.62 -0.52 17.10
C GLY A 193 10.06 -0.98 16.86
N GLN A 194 10.52 -2.03 17.56
CA GLN A 194 11.89 -2.53 17.46
C GLN A 194 12.06 -3.51 16.30
N PRO A 195 13.29 -3.69 15.78
CA PRO A 195 13.60 -4.72 14.79
C PRO A 195 13.10 -6.11 15.22
N ALA A 196 12.50 -6.82 14.28
CA ALA A 196 12.04 -8.20 14.43
C ALA A 196 12.38 -9.01 13.16
N PRO A 197 12.24 -10.35 13.17
CA PRO A 197 12.26 -11.11 11.92
C PRO A 197 11.25 -10.54 10.91
N TYR A 198 11.62 -10.52 9.63
CA TYR A 198 10.76 -10.01 8.57
C TYR A 198 9.59 -10.95 8.33
N GLY A 199 8.37 -10.41 8.19
CA GLY A 199 7.17 -11.17 7.88
C GLY A 199 5.89 -10.40 8.23
N SER A 200 4.78 -11.15 8.31
CA SER A 200 3.47 -10.63 8.74
C SER A 200 3.58 -9.90 10.07
N VAL A 201 2.92 -8.73 10.15
CA VAL A 201 2.76 -7.97 11.40
C VAL A 201 1.34 -8.03 11.96
N GLY A 202 0.48 -8.89 11.42
CA GLY A 202 -0.93 -9.02 11.83
C GLY A 202 -1.78 -7.79 11.48
N VAL A 203 -1.45 -7.13 10.37
CA VAL A 203 -2.14 -5.94 9.86
C VAL A 203 -2.72 -6.29 8.51
N ASP A 204 -4.04 -6.22 8.37
CA ASP A 204 -4.70 -6.51 7.10
C ASP A 204 -5.26 -5.25 6.44
N ILE A 205 -5.14 -5.19 5.11
CA ILE A 205 -5.56 -4.06 4.28
C ILE A 205 -6.41 -4.59 3.12
N ASN A 206 -7.64 -4.12 2.98
CA ASN A 206 -8.46 -4.40 1.82
C ASN A 206 -8.24 -3.30 0.79
N CYS A 207 -7.41 -3.57 -0.21
CA CYS A 207 -7.14 -2.63 -1.29
C CYS A 207 -7.11 -3.32 -2.65
N ALA A 208 -7.87 -2.75 -3.60
CA ALA A 208 -8.00 -3.29 -4.93
C ALA A 208 -7.06 -2.58 -5.90
N VAL A 209 -6.25 -3.36 -6.62
CA VAL A 209 -5.42 -2.84 -7.71
C VAL A 209 -6.34 -2.51 -8.89
N LEU A 210 -6.27 -1.27 -9.38
CA LEU A 210 -7.14 -0.77 -10.45
C LEU A 210 -6.50 -0.93 -11.83
N GLY A 211 -5.17 -0.86 -11.90
CA GLY A 211 -4.46 -0.98 -13.15
C GLY A 211 -2.98 -0.64 -13.04
N ARG A 212 -2.26 -0.98 -14.10
CA ARG A 212 -0.85 -0.59 -14.25
C ARG A 212 -0.77 0.85 -14.73
N GLY A 213 0.20 1.58 -14.22
CA GLY A 213 0.59 2.86 -14.80
C GLY A 213 0.99 2.65 -16.25
N THR A 214 0.40 3.42 -17.16
CA THR A 214 0.93 3.49 -18.53
C THR A 214 2.16 4.38 -18.49
N VAL A 215 3.30 3.89 -18.98
CA VAL A 215 4.37 4.80 -19.40
C VAL A 215 3.80 5.51 -20.62
N GLY A 216 3.19 6.67 -20.40
CA GLY A 216 2.69 7.50 -21.48
C GLY A 216 3.85 7.79 -22.43
N ARG A 217 3.66 7.47 -23.72
CA ARG A 217 4.41 8.15 -24.78
C ARG A 217 4.09 9.64 -24.64
N GLY A 218 4.92 10.40 -23.92
CA GLY A 218 4.88 11.85 -24.04
C GLY A 218 5.02 12.70 -22.79
N GLU A 219 5.24 12.17 -21.59
CA GLU A 219 5.60 13.04 -20.45
C GLU A 219 6.73 12.38 -19.65
N GLY A 220 7.95 12.83 -19.92
CA GLY A 220 9.13 12.47 -19.15
C GLY A 220 9.10 13.15 -17.79
N GLY A 221 9.31 12.35 -16.75
CA GLY A 221 9.43 12.83 -15.37
C GLY A 221 8.67 11.94 -14.40
N TRP A 222 9.32 10.86 -13.99
CA TRP A 222 9.25 10.43 -12.59
C TRP A 222 10.52 10.93 -11.92
#